data_AF-A0A7C6E3D5-F1
#
_entry.id   AF-A0A7C6E3D5-F1
#
_cell.length_a   1.000
_cell.length_b   1.000
_cell.length_c   1.000
_cell.angle_alpha   90.00
_cell.angle_beta   90.00
_cell.angle_gamma   90.00
#
_symmetry.space_group_name_H-M   'P 1'
#
loop_
_entity.id
_entity.type
_entity.pdbx_description
1 polymer ?
#
loop_
_entity_poly.entity_id
_entity_poly.type
_entity_poly.pdbx_seq_one_letter_code
_entity_poly.pdbx_strand_id
1 'polypeptide(L)'
;MIRNWGLRYGGTVVLFIGIGFFLLTVMRGLSTYTSTYGFVLPGNVMLPITPLMSWPPRDCRMWLRVNGTVDVLILDESGHLSFLNGEEPYPLMEYRNLKGNVLVFKIPIRGQLCLLVRNRGEKAVEGEVVITLSGLESDLVFLSLLTLIAGVVLWIMGYLAWRKTVNP
;
A
#
# COMPACT_ATOMS: atom_id res chain seq x y z
N MET A 1 -43.38 -0.34 -17.00
CA MET A 1 -43.25 0.29 -15.67
C MET A 1 -42.09 -0.23 -14.80
N ILE A 2 -41.69 -1.51 -14.90
CA ILE A 2 -40.69 -2.12 -13.98
C ILE A 2 -39.24 -1.63 -14.22
N ARG A 3 -38.89 -1.16 -15.43
CA ARG A 3 -37.49 -0.90 -15.83
C ARG A 3 -36.80 0.30 -15.15
N ASN A 4 -37.54 1.30 -14.68
CA ASN A 4 -36.95 2.55 -14.15
C ASN A 4 -36.67 2.51 -12.65
N TRP A 5 -37.27 1.57 -11.92
CA TRP A 5 -37.02 1.38 -10.49
C TRP A 5 -35.60 0.88 -10.24
N GLY A 6 -35.07 0.04 -11.12
CA GLY A 6 -33.71 -0.51 -11.01
C GLY A 6 -32.62 0.56 -10.98
N LEU A 7 -32.76 1.65 -11.75
CA LEU A 7 -31.77 2.74 -11.78
C LEU A 7 -31.75 3.55 -10.47
N ARG A 8 -32.92 3.85 -9.89
CA ARG A 8 -33.00 4.57 -8.61
C ARG A 8 -32.45 3.73 -7.47
N TYR A 9 -32.86 2.45 -7.37
CA TYR A 9 -32.34 1.55 -6.34
C TYR A 9 -30.85 1.30 -6.53
N GLY A 10 -30.38 1.13 -7.77
CA GLY A 10 -28.96 1.00 -8.07
C GLY A 10 -28.15 2.23 -7.64
N GLY A 11 -28.65 3.43 -7.92
CA GLY A 11 -28.03 4.68 -7.46
C GLY A 11 -27.93 4.75 -5.93
N THR A 12 -29.01 4.41 -5.21
CA THR A 12 -29.02 4.36 -3.74
C THR A 12 -28.00 3.35 -3.20
N VAL A 13 -27.91 2.15 -3.77
CA VAL A 13 -26.94 1.12 -3.35
C VAL A 13 -25.51 1.62 -3.56
N VAL A 14 -25.21 2.20 -4.72
CA VAL A 14 -23.88 2.76 -5.02
C VAL A 14 -23.53 3.90 -4.05
N LEU A 15 -24.49 4.74 -3.66
CA LEU A 15 -24.28 5.76 -2.63
C LEU A 15 -23.88 5.15 -1.29
N PHE A 16 -24.59 4.11 -0.82
CA PHE A 16 -24.24 3.43 0.43
C PHE A 16 -22.87 2.77 0.37
N ILE A 17 -22.48 2.19 -0.77
CA ILE A 17 -21.13 1.66 -0.98
C ILE A 17 -20.08 2.79 -0.89
N GLY A 18 -20.34 3.94 -1.52
CA GLY A 18 -19.47 5.11 -1.45
C GLY A 18 -19.30 5.65 -0.03
N ILE A 19 -20.39 5.76 0.74
CA ILE A 19 -20.35 6.14 2.17
C ILE A 19 -19.56 5.09 2.96
N GLY A 20 -19.76 3.80 2.70
CA GLY A 20 -19.03 2.72 3.33
C GLY A 20 -17.51 2.81 3.10
N PHE A 21 -17.09 3.08 1.86
CA PHE A 21 -15.68 3.34 1.56
C PHE A 21 -15.16 4.57 2.28
N PHE A 22 -15.92 5.67 2.34
CA PHE A 22 -15.51 6.87 3.06
C PHE A 22 -15.30 6.59 4.56
N LEU A 23 -16.25 5.91 5.22
CA LEU A 23 -16.12 5.52 6.63
C LEU A 23 -14.92 4.59 6.86
N LEU A 24 -14.72 3.61 5.98
CA LEU A 24 -13.55 2.73 6.02
C LEU A 24 -12.25 3.52 5.86
N THR A 25 -12.25 4.55 5.02
CA THR A 25 -11.11 5.45 4.84
C THR A 25 -10.81 6.22 6.12
N VAL A 26 -11.83 6.77 6.78
CA VAL A 26 -11.67 7.47 8.06
C VAL A 26 -11.12 6.54 9.14
N MET A 27 -11.67 5.32 9.26
CA MET A 27 -11.17 4.35 10.23
C MET A 27 -9.74 3.89 9.92
N ARG A 28 -9.37 3.74 8.64
CA ARG A 28 -7.99 3.41 8.26
C ARG A 28 -7.03 4.57 8.44
N GLY A 29 -7.45 5.81 8.19
CA GLY A 29 -6.60 6.98 8.43
C GLY A 29 -6.21 7.17 9.89
N LEU A 30 -6.96 6.56 10.81
CA LEU A 30 -6.61 6.49 12.23
C LEU A 30 -5.67 5.32 12.59
N SER A 31 -5.48 4.35 11.70
CA SER A 31 -4.62 3.18 11.93
C SER A 31 -3.45 3.15 10.94
N THR A 32 -2.30 3.66 11.40
CA THR A 32 -1.06 3.54 10.63
C THR A 32 -0.61 2.09 10.62
N TYR A 33 -0.43 1.50 9.44
CA TYR A 33 0.07 0.14 9.34
C TYR A 33 1.56 0.14 9.70
N THR A 34 1.87 -0.47 10.85
CA THR A 34 3.24 -0.56 11.38
C THR A 34 3.59 -2.02 11.59
N SER A 35 4.69 -2.45 10.97
CA SER A 35 5.24 -3.79 11.14
C SER A 35 6.65 -3.69 11.69
N THR A 36 6.97 -4.53 12.67
CA THR A 36 8.27 -4.54 13.34
C THR A 36 8.92 -5.89 13.16
N TYR A 37 10.18 -5.90 12.71
CA TYR A 37 10.94 -7.10 12.43
C TYR A 37 12.30 -7.04 13.12
N GLY A 38 12.51 -7.91 14.09
CA GLY A 38 13.83 -8.16 14.67
C GLY A 38 14.62 -9.16 13.83
N PHE A 39 15.92 -8.96 13.68
CA PHE A 39 16.78 -9.86 12.93
C PHE A 39 18.20 -9.93 13.52
N VAL A 40 18.84 -11.07 13.31
CA VAL A 40 20.27 -11.31 13.53
C VAL A 40 20.86 -11.72 12.20
N LEU A 41 21.76 -10.91 11.67
CA LEU A 41 22.33 -11.06 10.34
C LEU A 41 23.82 -11.43 10.45
N PRO A 42 24.22 -12.66 10.10
CA PRO A 42 25.62 -13.05 10.05
C PRO A 42 26.43 -12.16 9.09
N GLY A 43 27.75 -12.19 9.22
CA GLY A 43 28.64 -11.47 8.32
C GLY A 43 28.54 -11.97 6.88
N ASN A 44 28.61 -11.06 5.91
CA ASN A 44 28.52 -11.34 4.47
C ASN A 44 27.22 -12.04 4.01
N VAL A 45 26.11 -11.86 4.76
CA VAL A 45 24.81 -12.47 4.44
C VAL A 45 23.76 -11.41 4.10
N MET A 46 22.78 -11.80 3.28
CA MET A 46 21.57 -11.04 2.98
C MET A 46 20.35 -11.76 3.55
N LEU A 47 19.42 -11.01 4.13
CA LEU A 47 18.17 -11.53 4.68
C LEU A 47 16.97 -10.75 4.14
N PRO A 48 15.94 -11.43 3.60
CA PRO A 48 14.65 -10.81 3.31
C PRO A 48 13.86 -10.61 4.60
N ILE A 49 13.45 -9.37 4.88
CA ILE A 49 12.77 -8.99 6.11
C ILE A 49 11.24 -8.99 5.97
N THR A 50 10.70 -8.62 4.80
CA THR A 50 9.26 -8.52 4.61
C THR A 50 8.73 -9.51 3.58
N PRO A 51 7.59 -10.17 3.86
CA PRO A 51 6.81 -10.81 2.82
C PRO A 51 6.20 -9.75 1.91
N LEU A 52 5.99 -10.18 0.66
CA LEU A 52 5.47 -9.41 -0.46
C LEU A 52 4.11 -8.78 -0.11
N MET A 53 4.06 -7.49 0.20
CA MET A 53 2.78 -6.78 0.26
C MET A 53 2.31 -6.55 -1.17
N SER A 54 1.19 -7.14 -1.58
CA SER A 54 0.72 -7.02 -2.97
C SER A 54 0.37 -5.60 -3.38
N TRP A 55 -0.04 -4.75 -2.42
CA TRP A 55 -0.51 -3.38 -2.65
C TRP A 55 0.02 -2.44 -1.57
N PRO A 56 1.33 -2.16 -1.54
CA PRO A 56 1.90 -1.31 -0.51
C PRO A 56 1.41 0.14 -0.75
N PRO A 57 1.12 0.89 0.32
CA PRO A 57 0.86 2.33 0.24
C PRO A 57 2.04 3.09 -0.40
N ARG A 58 1.78 4.29 -0.93
CA ARG A 58 2.80 5.06 -1.69
C ARG A 58 3.93 5.59 -0.83
N ASP A 59 3.65 5.92 0.43
CA ASP A 59 4.60 6.55 1.32
C ASP A 59 5.04 5.54 2.39
N CYS A 60 6.34 5.24 2.40
CA CYS A 60 6.95 4.34 3.36
C CYS A 60 7.93 5.12 4.25
N ARG A 61 7.79 4.93 5.56
CA ARG A 61 8.74 5.37 6.57
C ARG A 61 9.29 4.14 7.25
N MET A 62 10.58 3.93 7.11
CA MET A 62 11.29 2.82 7.72
C MET A 62 12.24 3.36 8.79
N TRP A 63 12.21 2.75 9.95
CA TRP A 63 13.15 2.99 11.00
C TRP A 63 14.02 1.77 11.20
N LEU A 64 15.31 1.94 10.96
CA LEU A 64 16.31 0.90 11.14
C LEU A 64 17.08 1.19 12.42
N ARG A 65 17.14 0.21 13.31
CA ARG A 65 17.99 0.23 14.51
C ARG A 65 18.93 -0.97 14.43
N VAL A 66 20.23 -0.72 14.34
CA VAL A 66 21.23 -1.78 14.18
C VAL A 66 22.45 -1.48 15.05
N ASN A 67 23.09 -2.53 15.57
CA ASN A 67 24.33 -2.41 16.34
C ASN A 67 25.60 -2.32 15.44
N GLY A 68 25.44 -2.42 14.11
CA GLY A 68 26.51 -2.34 13.12
C GLY A 68 26.11 -1.57 11.86
N THR A 69 26.87 -1.74 10.78
CA THR A 69 26.55 -1.18 9.45
C THR A 69 25.83 -2.21 8.59
N VAL A 70 24.71 -1.82 8.00
CA VAL A 70 24.01 -2.64 7.01
C VAL A 70 23.67 -1.82 5.78
N ASP A 71 23.50 -2.49 4.65
CA ASP A 71 22.83 -1.93 3.50
C ASP A 71 21.39 -2.40 3.46
N VAL A 72 20.50 -1.54 2.98
CA VAL A 72 19.10 -1.89 2.74
C VAL A 72 18.81 -1.75 1.26
N LEU A 73 18.32 -2.82 0.67
CA LEU A 73 17.91 -2.91 -0.73
C LEU A 73 16.40 -3.10 -0.78
N ILE A 74 15.74 -2.30 -1.61
CA ILE A 74 14.32 -2.43 -1.88
C ILE A 74 14.19 -2.99 -3.29
N LEU A 75 13.59 -4.17 -3.39
CA LEU A 75 13.40 -4.89 -4.63
C LEU A 75 11.94 -4.88 -5.04
N ASP A 76 11.69 -4.84 -6.34
CA ASP A 76 10.41 -5.27 -6.92
C ASP A 76 10.37 -6.78 -7.11
N GLU A 77 9.29 -7.27 -7.73
CA GLU A 77 9.10 -8.68 -8.06
C GLU A 77 10.26 -9.24 -8.91
N SER A 78 10.72 -8.51 -9.93
CA SER A 78 11.85 -8.94 -10.76
C SER A 78 13.15 -9.03 -9.97
N GLY A 79 13.47 -8.03 -9.14
CA GLY A 79 14.66 -8.06 -8.30
C GLY A 79 14.61 -9.18 -7.27
N HIS A 80 13.42 -9.46 -6.72
CA HIS A 80 13.22 -10.57 -5.78
C HIS A 80 13.42 -11.92 -6.46
N LEU A 81 12.92 -12.11 -7.68
CA LEU A 81 13.14 -13.33 -8.46
C LEU A 81 14.62 -13.55 -8.77
N SER A 82 15.36 -12.51 -9.18
CA SER A 82 16.82 -12.61 -9.37
C SER A 82 17.54 -13.02 -8.08
N PHE A 83 17.15 -12.46 -6.92
CA PHE A 83 17.71 -12.87 -5.63
C PHE A 83 17.46 -14.36 -5.32
N LEU A 84 16.24 -14.85 -5.55
CA LEU A 84 15.89 -16.25 -5.33
C LEU A 84 16.64 -17.20 -6.29
N ASN A 85 16.96 -16.73 -7.49
CA ASN A 85 17.75 -17.47 -8.47
C ASN A 85 19.26 -17.46 -8.17
N GLY A 86 19.70 -16.77 -7.10
CA GLY A 86 21.11 -16.64 -6.75
C GLY A 86 21.89 -15.63 -7.59
N GLU A 87 21.19 -14.81 -8.38
CA GLU A 87 21.77 -13.71 -9.15
C GLU A 87 21.96 -12.46 -8.29
N GLU A 88 22.79 -11.51 -8.75
CA GLU A 88 22.88 -10.21 -8.08
C GLU A 88 21.56 -9.44 -8.25
N PRO A 89 20.87 -9.07 -7.15
CA PRO A 89 19.57 -8.43 -7.26
C PRO A 89 19.70 -7.01 -7.82
N TYR A 90 18.72 -6.61 -8.62
CA TYR A 90 18.59 -5.24 -9.12
C TYR A 90 17.66 -4.43 -8.21
N PRO A 91 18.19 -3.61 -7.29
CA PRO A 91 17.35 -2.84 -6.39
C PRO A 91 16.69 -1.67 -7.12
N LEU A 92 15.42 -1.44 -6.80
CA LEU A 92 14.73 -0.18 -7.11
C LEU A 92 15.39 0.99 -6.36
N MET A 93 15.76 0.74 -5.10
CA MET A 93 16.42 1.70 -4.23
C MET A 93 17.44 0.96 -3.35
N GLU A 94 18.60 1.58 -3.17
CA GLU A 94 19.68 1.06 -2.34
C GLU A 94 20.18 2.14 -1.38
N TYR A 95 20.28 1.78 -0.11
CA TYR A 95 20.83 2.62 0.94
C TYR A 95 22.01 1.91 1.57
N ARG A 96 23.21 2.51 1.49
CA ARG A 96 24.46 1.87 1.92
C ARG A 96 24.96 2.38 3.27
N ASN A 97 25.68 1.53 3.98
CA ASN A 97 26.40 1.87 5.22
C ASN A 97 25.53 2.53 6.30
N LEU A 98 24.31 2.05 6.47
CA LEU A 98 23.38 2.59 7.46
C LEU A 98 23.77 2.15 8.87
N LYS A 99 23.83 3.11 9.80
CA LYS A 99 23.96 2.91 11.25
C LYS A 99 22.79 3.60 11.94
N GLY A 100 21.67 2.90 12.11
CA GLY A 100 20.54 3.42 12.87
C GLY A 100 19.89 4.67 12.25
N ASN A 101 19.14 4.53 11.15
CA ASN A 101 18.57 5.66 10.42
C ASN A 101 17.05 5.57 10.24
N VAL A 102 16.41 6.74 10.12
CA VAL A 102 15.05 6.86 9.60
C VAL A 102 15.15 7.10 8.09
N LEU A 103 14.57 6.21 7.30
CA LEU A 103 14.46 6.33 5.86
C LEU A 103 13.01 6.66 5.50
N VAL A 104 12.81 7.72 4.73
CA VAL A 104 11.49 8.08 4.20
C VAL A 104 11.62 8.05 2.69
N PHE A 105 10.81 7.23 2.04
CA PHE A 105 10.86 7.08 0.59
C PHE A 105 9.47 6.84 0.02
N LYS A 106 9.33 7.24 -1.25
CA LYS A 106 8.13 6.98 -2.04
C LYS A 106 8.34 5.73 -2.86
N ILE A 107 7.35 4.86 -2.85
CA ILE A 107 7.37 3.64 -3.65
C ILE A 107 7.07 4.02 -5.11
N PRO A 108 8.03 3.81 -6.05
CA PRO A 108 7.88 4.29 -7.42
C PRO A 108 6.85 3.50 -8.22
N ILE A 109 6.71 2.20 -7.92
CA ILE A 109 5.87 1.26 -8.66
C ILE A 109 4.97 0.53 -7.66
N ARG A 110 3.68 0.43 -7.98
CA ARG A 110 2.74 -0.40 -7.21
C ARG A 110 2.99 -1.87 -7.55
N GLY A 111 3.11 -2.71 -6.53
CA GLY A 111 3.32 -4.13 -6.70
C GLY A 111 3.96 -4.74 -5.46
N GLN A 112 4.36 -6.00 -5.58
CA GLN A 112 5.03 -6.69 -4.51
C GLN A 112 6.45 -6.14 -4.32
N LEU A 113 6.76 -5.72 -3.09
CA LEU A 113 8.09 -5.25 -2.72
C LEU A 113 8.73 -6.19 -1.71
N CYS A 114 10.02 -6.43 -1.88
CA CYS A 114 10.85 -7.15 -0.93
C CYS A 114 11.90 -6.21 -0.33
N LEU A 115 12.02 -6.21 1.00
CA LEU A 115 13.09 -5.53 1.69
C LEU A 115 14.19 -6.52 2.02
N LEU A 116 15.38 -6.31 1.43
CA LEU A 116 16.58 -7.06 1.76
C LEU A 116 17.48 -6.22 2.64
N VAL A 117 18.01 -6.83 3.70
CA VAL A 117 19.08 -6.25 4.50
C VAL A 117 20.35 -7.05 4.28
N ARG A 118 21.44 -6.35 3.96
CA ARG A 118 22.74 -6.93 3.62
C ARG A 118 23.77 -6.47 4.64
N ASN A 119 24.49 -7.42 5.24
CA ASN A 119 25.64 -7.14 6.08
C ASN A 119 26.92 -7.38 5.27
N ARG A 120 27.70 -6.31 5.01
CA ARG A 120 29.03 -6.42 4.36
C ARG A 120 30.17 -6.61 5.36
N GLY A 121 29.88 -6.51 6.66
CA GLY A 121 30.86 -6.73 7.71
C GLY A 121 31.10 -8.22 7.94
N GLU A 122 32.25 -8.54 8.52
CA GLU A 122 32.57 -9.92 8.94
C GLU A 122 31.86 -10.31 10.25
N LYS A 123 31.47 -9.32 11.07
CA LYS A 123 30.78 -9.54 12.34
C LYS A 123 29.28 -9.61 12.14
N ALA A 124 28.62 -10.44 12.95
CA ALA A 124 27.17 -10.47 12.99
C ALA A 124 26.61 -9.11 13.44
N VAL A 125 25.49 -8.71 12.85
CA VAL A 125 24.77 -7.48 13.16
C VAL A 125 23.38 -7.84 13.63
N GLU A 126 22.96 -7.28 14.74
CA GLU A 126 21.62 -7.40 15.26
C GLU A 126 20.88 -6.10 15.04
N GLY A 127 19.60 -6.22 14.73
CA GLY A 127 18.79 -5.04 14.51
C GLY A 127 17.30 -5.28 14.49
N GLU A 128 16.62 -4.17 14.34
CA GLU A 128 15.17 -4.05 14.26
C GLU A 128 14.86 -3.12 13.10
N VAL A 129 13.92 -3.53 12.25
CA VAL A 129 13.30 -2.68 11.24
C VAL A 129 11.85 -2.46 11.60
N VAL A 130 11.47 -1.19 11.79
CA VAL A 130 10.09 -0.76 11.94
C VAL A 130 9.65 -0.11 10.64
N ILE A 131 8.70 -0.71 9.95
CA ILE A 131 8.17 -0.21 8.68
C ILE A 131 6.78 0.36 8.95
N THR A 132 6.60 1.62 8.61
CA THR A 132 5.34 2.35 8.71
C THR A 132 4.89 2.72 7.31
N LEU A 133 3.72 2.26 6.90
CA LEU A 133 3.17 2.52 5.57
C LEU A 133 1.97 3.47 5.65
N SER A 134 1.92 4.43 4.73
CA SER A 134 0.90 5.47 4.67
C SER A 134 0.56 5.87 3.24
N GLY A 135 -0.62 6.45 3.02
CA GLY A 135 -1.06 6.95 1.72
C GLY A 135 -2.14 6.11 1.04
N LEU A 136 -2.54 4.97 1.62
CA LEU A 136 -3.71 4.21 1.15
C LEU A 136 -5.01 5.02 1.33
N GLU A 137 -5.01 5.89 2.33
CA GLU A 137 -6.13 6.75 2.70
C GLU A 137 -6.49 7.67 1.52
N SER A 138 -5.48 8.29 0.89
CA SER A 138 -5.69 9.19 -0.23
C SER A 138 -6.35 8.49 -1.42
N ASP A 139 -5.94 7.24 -1.71
CA ASP A 139 -6.52 6.44 -2.78
C ASP A 139 -7.98 6.05 -2.47
N LEU A 140 -8.25 5.67 -1.22
CA LEU A 140 -9.60 5.32 -0.76
C LEU A 140 -10.55 6.54 -0.72
N VAL A 141 -10.07 7.72 -0.33
CA VAL A 141 -10.85 8.97 -0.40
C VAL A 141 -11.28 9.21 -1.84
N PHE A 142 -10.33 9.15 -2.78
CA PHE A 142 -10.63 9.39 -4.19
C PHE A 142 -11.65 8.37 -4.75
N LEU A 143 -11.47 7.08 -4.43
CA LEU A 143 -12.41 6.03 -4.82
C LEU A 143 -13.81 6.26 -4.21
N SER A 144 -13.88 6.64 -2.94
CA SER A 144 -15.15 6.93 -2.26
C SER A 144 -15.88 8.11 -2.92
N LEU A 145 -15.17 9.18 -3.26
CA LEU A 145 -15.72 10.37 -3.91
C LEU A 145 -16.27 10.03 -5.31
N LEU A 146 -15.50 9.31 -6.12
CA LEU A 146 -15.94 8.84 -7.44
C LEU A 146 -17.20 7.98 -7.34
N THR A 147 -17.24 7.08 -6.35
CA THR A 147 -18.39 6.19 -6.13
C THR A 147 -19.62 6.97 -5.71
N LEU A 148 -19.48 7.96 -4.82
CA LEU A 148 -20.55 8.86 -4.43
C LEU A 148 -21.09 9.66 -5.61
N ILE A 149 -20.21 10.28 -6.41
CA ILE A 149 -20.61 11.04 -7.60
C ILE A 149 -21.38 10.14 -8.58
N ALA A 150 -20.87 8.95 -8.87
CA ALA A 150 -21.55 7.98 -9.71
C ALA A 150 -22.93 7.59 -9.17
N GLY A 151 -23.04 7.36 -7.85
CA GLY A 151 -24.29 7.07 -7.17
C GLY A 151 -25.32 8.20 -7.29
N VAL A 152 -24.90 9.46 -7.10
CA VAL A 152 -25.74 10.65 -7.27
C VAL A 152 -26.24 10.75 -8.72
N VAL A 153 -25.34 10.61 -9.69
CA VAL A 153 -25.69 10.70 -11.12
C VAL A 153 -26.71 9.62 -11.51
N LEU A 154 -26.49 8.37 -11.10
CA LEU A 154 -27.44 7.27 -11.33
C LEU A 154 -28.80 7.53 -10.68
N TRP A 155 -28.80 8.07 -9.45
CA TRP A 155 -30.02 8.38 -8.73
C TRP A 155 -30.83 9.50 -9.42
N ILE A 156 -30.16 10.58 -9.85
CA ILE A 156 -30.79 11.68 -10.62
C ILE A 156 -31.35 11.17 -11.94
N MET A 157 -30.58 10.40 -12.72
CA MET A 157 -31.04 9.83 -13.98
C MET A 157 -32.26 8.93 -13.79
N GLY A 158 -32.23 8.07 -12.75
CA GLY A 158 -33.37 7.24 -12.38
C GLY A 158 -34.61 8.06 -11.99
N TYR A 159 -34.42 9.16 -11.26
CA TYR A 159 -35.50 10.08 -10.90
C TYR A 159 -36.12 10.77 -12.12
N LEU A 160 -35.30 11.31 -13.03
CA LEU A 160 -35.76 11.97 -14.25
C LEU A 160 -36.49 10.99 -15.19
N ALA A 161 -35.97 9.77 -15.33
CA ALA A 161 -36.61 8.72 -16.13
C ALA A 161 -37.97 8.32 -15.54
N TRP A 162 -38.07 8.21 -14.21
CA TRP A 162 -39.34 7.95 -13.53
C TRP A 162 -40.33 9.09 -13.73
N ARG A 163 -39.90 10.35 -13.58
CA ARG A 163 -40.77 11.52 -13.74
C ARG A 163 -41.40 11.58 -15.14
N LYS A 164 -40.61 11.34 -16.20
CA LYS A 164 -41.10 11.30 -17.59
C LYS A 164 -42.13 10.19 -17.83
N THR A 165 -42.05 9.08 -17.10
CA THR A 165 -43.04 7.99 -17.24
C THR A 165 -44.34 8.23 -16.49
N VAL A 166 -44.33 9.09 -15.47
CA VAL A 166 -45.53 9.37 -14.64
C VAL A 166 -46.30 10.58 -15.14
N ASN A 167 -45.59 11.61 -15.66
CA ASN A 167 -46.19 12.81 -16.24
C ASN A 167 -45.69 12.96 -17.71
N PRO A 168 -46.32 12.30 -18.68
CA PRO A 168 -45.92 12.36 -20.09
C PRO A 168 -46.16 13.74 -20.72
#